data_AF-A0A182QPG9-F1
#
_entry.id   AF-A0A182QPG9-F1
#
_cell.length_a   1.000
_cell.length_b   1.000
_cell.length_c   1.000
_cell.angle_alpha   90.00
_cell.angle_beta   90.00
_cell.angle_gamma   90.00
#
_symmetry.space_group_name_H-M   'P 1'
#
loop_
_entity.id
_entity.type
_entity.pdbx_description
1 polymer ?
#
loop_
_entity_poly.entity_id
_entity_poly.type
_entity_poly.pdbx_seq_one_letter_code
_entity_poly.pdbx_strand_id
1 'polypeptide(L)'
;MAQLAPIPVFFDTEENLNAAERLERKQREQTEIIRWKHRFHKLDAIKPGETLEAFQIRCLNKRLVHLEREKSQKELQLKISNAPVHRREADILRGFILRMLDDAVRYERQIEAAKTDMNELTSQIKRASNELDNATKTVPSDFVFAESLAKSRRQLSAIESRLHNARLVEGKLHTENRKQRTVIENMLVDRKLFHQQWQQYVGELNRNRKFLLDMIERATLAFNQGEDLCHRIDALKAQENKDKRVRLQQMVEVERQIEGTRHDNEFLRTKQYQRSVAELDPRLVRKRNIFKDIQRETINRFGVIVDDAKNYLQLDAVQAVLLEMEKQQDKYMALFKYMNATNANIEEANAIARDLEKDSERLHEGERRKRLSDERHVKSELQQLRTTHMQTMELQQEVRTQQEALEMKLGIVEQALSLVGCDREEIGALMTGCDGSSERNLLSEDNLMKALSTIERKVLDLVQLTSTWSAAEEDPPVSGLYGSQQCAECAEGQDVNQHDERIVLPKEHRQLLDNVHKRSTAPEMQYRLHTLSQCKLPRSRMLVNKRYQ
;
A
#
# COMPACT_ATOMS: atom_id res chain seq x y z
N MET A 1 77.77 40.36 58.61
CA MET A 1 78.58 39.14 58.81
C MET A 1 79.93 39.32 58.10
N ALA A 2 80.89 39.94 58.77
CA ALA A 2 82.34 39.83 58.54
C ALA A 2 83.02 40.59 59.71
N GLN A 3 83.94 39.91 60.37
CA GLN A 3 84.43 40.20 61.71
C GLN A 3 85.58 41.23 61.71
N LEU A 4 85.48 42.16 62.67
CA LEU A 4 86.52 42.70 63.56
C LEU A 4 88.00 42.46 63.19
N ALA A 5 88.73 43.57 63.01
CA ALA A 5 90.08 43.75 63.54
C ALA A 5 90.18 45.17 64.13
N PRO A 6 90.53 45.35 65.41
CA PRO A 6 90.62 46.68 66.03
C PRO A 6 91.96 47.33 65.68
N ILE A 7 91.90 48.54 65.11
CA ILE A 7 93.09 49.39 64.93
C ILE A 7 93.40 50.03 66.29
N PRO A 8 94.65 49.93 66.81
CA PRO A 8 95.01 50.51 68.10
C PRO A 8 94.98 52.04 68.02
N VAL A 9 94.14 52.62 68.87
CA VAL A 9 94.08 54.04 69.12
C VAL A 9 95.23 54.41 70.06
N PHE A 10 96.29 55.01 69.52
CA PHE A 10 97.27 55.77 70.31
C PHE A 10 96.69 57.16 70.58
N PHE A 11 95.83 57.26 71.61
CA PHE A 11 95.65 58.52 72.32
C PHE A 11 96.76 58.60 73.36
N ASP A 12 97.69 59.53 73.19
CA ASP A 12 98.57 59.96 74.28
C ASP A 12 97.68 60.55 75.38
N THR A 13 97.76 59.93 76.56
CA THR A 13 97.14 60.38 77.80
C THR A 13 97.84 61.65 78.27
N GLU A 14 97.42 62.82 77.78
CA GLU A 14 97.72 64.11 78.44
C GLU A 14 96.58 64.61 79.33
N GLU A 15 95.46 63.89 79.42
CA GLU A 15 94.37 64.23 80.33
C GLU A 15 94.47 63.34 81.58
N ASN A 16 95.19 63.83 82.62
CA ASN A 16 95.06 63.51 84.07
C ASN A 16 96.37 63.69 84.90
N LEU A 17 97.12 64.80 84.73
CA LEU A 17 98.20 65.19 85.67
C LEU A 17 98.25 66.72 85.87
N ASN A 18 98.62 67.17 87.08
CA ASN A 18 98.55 68.56 87.55
C ASN A 18 99.63 69.46 86.89
N ALA A 19 99.38 70.76 86.71
CA ALA A 19 100.22 71.66 85.90
C ALA A 19 101.67 71.82 86.41
N ALA A 20 101.92 71.59 87.70
CA ALA A 20 103.26 71.56 88.28
C ALA A 20 104.05 70.28 87.89
N GLU A 21 103.37 69.15 87.66
CA GLU A 21 103.98 67.86 87.30
C GLU A 21 104.45 67.78 85.83
N ARG A 22 103.86 68.57 84.91
CA ARG A 22 104.35 68.63 83.51
C ARG A 22 105.69 69.36 83.39
N LEU A 23 105.91 70.38 84.21
CA LEU A 23 107.17 71.15 84.17
C LEU A 23 108.32 70.36 84.79
N GLU A 24 108.08 69.69 85.92
CA GLU A 24 109.09 68.80 86.53
C GLU A 24 109.46 67.63 85.62
N ARG A 25 108.48 67.00 84.94
CA ARG A 25 108.77 65.89 84.02
C ARG A 25 109.59 66.36 82.81
N LYS A 26 109.26 67.53 82.24
CA LYS A 26 110.08 68.15 81.17
C LYS A 26 111.49 68.53 81.65
N GLN A 27 111.66 68.97 82.90
CA GLN A 27 113.00 69.23 83.47
C GLN A 27 113.78 67.92 83.72
N ARG A 28 113.13 66.85 84.17
CA ARG A 28 113.75 65.52 84.30
C ARG A 28 114.13 64.93 82.94
N GLU A 29 113.28 65.06 81.93
CA GLU A 29 113.59 64.66 80.55
C GLU A 29 114.72 65.50 79.96
N GLN A 30 114.74 66.82 80.17
CA GLN A 30 115.83 67.69 79.71
C GLN A 30 117.15 67.39 80.41
N THR A 31 117.14 67.12 81.72
CA THR A 31 118.37 66.74 82.46
C THR A 31 118.86 65.36 82.07
N GLU A 32 117.97 64.39 81.82
CA GLU A 32 118.32 63.10 81.25
C GLU A 32 118.89 63.24 79.83
N ILE A 33 118.28 64.05 78.96
CA ILE A 33 118.81 64.33 77.61
C ILE A 33 120.19 64.99 77.68
N ILE A 34 120.43 65.91 78.62
CA ILE A 34 121.77 66.50 78.83
C ILE A 34 122.75 65.42 79.31
N ARG A 35 122.34 64.53 80.22
CA ARG A 35 123.17 63.40 80.70
C ARG A 35 123.51 62.43 79.58
N TRP A 36 122.55 62.12 78.71
CA TRP A 36 122.75 61.28 77.53
C TRP A 36 123.63 61.97 76.49
N LYS A 37 123.47 63.28 76.24
CA LYS A 37 124.37 64.06 75.39
C LYS A 37 125.81 64.07 75.92
N HIS A 38 126.00 64.14 77.24
CA HIS A 38 127.33 64.05 77.87
C HIS A 38 127.94 62.64 77.78
N ARG A 39 127.13 61.57 77.88
CA ARG A 39 127.60 60.19 77.66
C ARG A 39 127.93 59.92 76.19
N PHE A 40 127.16 60.48 75.25
CA PHE A 40 127.44 60.40 73.82
C PHE A 40 128.75 61.13 73.46
N HIS A 41 128.98 62.33 74.00
CA HIS A 41 130.25 63.04 73.81
C HIS A 41 131.47 62.32 74.43
N LYS A 42 131.29 61.56 75.53
CA LYS A 42 132.36 60.72 76.09
C LYS A 42 132.64 59.45 75.26
N LEU A 43 131.65 58.94 74.52
CA LEU A 43 131.84 57.82 73.59
C LEU A 43 132.44 58.27 72.24
N ASP A 44 132.15 59.50 71.79
CA ASP A 44 132.75 60.11 70.59
C ASP A 44 134.22 60.57 70.77
N ALA A 45 134.71 60.65 72.02
CA ALA A 45 136.09 61.07 72.32
C ALA A 45 137.14 59.95 72.14
N ILE A 46 136.74 58.72 71.81
CA ILE A 46 137.64 57.63 71.45
C ILE A 46 137.78 57.60 69.91
N LYS A 47 138.71 58.40 69.39
CA LYS A 47 139.36 58.10 68.10
C LYS A 47 140.41 57.00 68.34
N PRO A 48 140.79 56.16 67.36
CA PRO A 48 140.31 55.99 65.98
C PRO A 48 140.14 54.51 65.56
N GLY A 49 139.72 54.31 64.30
CA GLY A 49 140.32 53.37 63.33
C GLY A 49 140.68 51.93 63.74
N GLU A 50 140.24 50.99 62.91
CA GLU A 50 140.71 49.59 62.80
C GLU A 50 140.01 48.52 63.64
N THR A 51 138.67 48.58 63.72
CA THR A 51 137.86 47.38 64.04
C THR A 51 136.84 47.08 62.95
N LEU A 52 136.61 45.78 62.71
CA LEU A 52 135.72 45.22 61.68
C LEU A 52 134.26 45.71 61.83
N GLU A 53 133.87 46.06 63.06
CA GLU A 53 132.57 46.61 63.42
C GLU A 53 132.35 48.02 62.85
N ALA A 54 133.40 48.86 62.76
CA ALA A 54 133.29 50.22 62.22
C ALA A 54 133.03 50.24 60.71
N PHE A 55 133.50 49.22 59.97
CA PHE A 55 133.20 49.04 58.55
C PHE A 55 131.75 48.60 58.33
N GLN A 56 131.26 47.65 59.13
CA GLN A 56 129.87 47.21 59.08
C GLN A 56 128.89 48.36 59.37
N ILE A 57 129.20 49.23 60.34
CA ILE A 57 128.37 50.41 60.64
C ILE A 57 128.33 51.39 59.46
N ARG A 58 129.43 51.61 58.72
CA ARG A 58 129.40 52.45 57.49
C ARG A 58 128.53 51.84 56.39
N CYS A 59 128.57 50.53 56.18
CA CYS A 59 127.74 49.86 55.19
C CYS A 59 126.25 49.93 55.56
N LEU A 60 125.91 49.73 56.83
CA LEU A 60 124.56 49.88 57.34
C LEU A 60 124.06 51.33 57.21
N ASN A 61 124.90 52.33 57.50
CA ASN A 61 124.53 53.74 57.32
C ASN A 61 124.30 54.10 55.84
N LYS A 62 125.10 53.57 54.91
CA LYS A 62 124.83 53.75 53.46
C LYS A 62 123.51 53.10 53.04
N ARG A 63 123.17 51.93 53.60
CA ARG A 63 121.89 51.25 53.34
C ARG A 63 120.71 52.05 53.91
N LEU A 64 120.85 52.63 55.10
CA LEU A 64 119.86 53.48 55.73
C LEU A 64 119.54 54.72 54.87
N VAL A 65 120.58 55.42 54.38
CA VAL A 65 120.39 56.57 53.48
C VAL A 65 119.69 56.17 52.17
N HIS A 66 119.96 54.98 51.64
CA HIS A 66 119.26 54.49 50.44
C HIS A 66 117.78 54.19 50.72
N LEU A 67 117.47 53.60 51.89
CA LEU A 67 116.09 53.32 52.30
C LEU A 67 115.31 54.61 52.60
N GLU A 68 115.94 55.63 53.16
CA GLU A 68 115.31 56.94 53.37
C GLU A 68 114.99 57.64 52.03
N ARG A 69 115.88 57.52 51.04
CA ARG A 69 115.61 57.98 49.67
C ARG A 69 114.45 57.23 49.01
N GLU A 70 114.39 55.90 49.14
CA GLU A 70 113.26 55.13 48.61
C GLU A 70 111.94 55.47 49.30
N LYS A 71 111.95 55.63 50.63
CA LYS A 71 110.78 56.04 51.40
C LYS A 71 110.26 57.39 50.92
N SER A 72 111.13 58.41 50.81
CA SER A 72 110.74 59.72 50.30
C SER A 72 110.24 59.68 48.84
N GLN A 73 110.81 58.84 47.99
CA GLN A 73 110.32 58.63 46.62
C GLN A 73 108.91 58.00 46.60
N LYS A 74 108.66 56.98 47.43
CA LYS A 74 107.35 56.33 47.54
C LYS A 74 106.29 57.25 48.14
N GLU A 75 106.66 58.06 49.14
CA GLU A 75 105.78 59.09 49.71
C GLU A 75 105.43 60.16 48.67
N LEU A 76 106.38 60.55 47.81
CA LEU A 76 106.11 61.46 46.69
C LEU A 76 105.14 60.82 45.70
N GLN A 77 105.32 59.55 45.32
CA GLN A 77 104.39 58.83 44.44
C GLN A 77 102.98 58.74 45.02
N LEU A 78 102.84 58.48 46.33
CA LEU A 78 101.54 58.47 47.00
C LEU A 78 100.90 59.86 47.04
N LYS A 79 101.69 60.93 47.21
CA LYS A 79 101.19 62.32 47.15
C LYS A 79 100.77 62.72 45.74
N ILE A 80 101.50 62.28 44.71
CA ILE A 80 101.14 62.50 43.31
C ILE A 80 99.86 61.74 42.98
N SER A 81 99.76 60.45 43.31
CA SER A 81 98.54 59.66 43.09
C SER A 81 97.33 60.20 43.86
N ASN A 82 97.51 60.69 45.08
CA ASN A 82 96.45 61.35 45.86
C ASN A 82 96.30 62.84 45.55
N ALA A 83 96.97 63.36 44.53
CA ALA A 83 96.82 64.75 44.15
C ALA A 83 95.37 65.01 43.73
N PRO A 84 94.83 66.20 44.04
CA PRO A 84 93.44 66.54 43.75
C PRO A 84 93.10 66.47 42.26
N VAL A 85 94.09 66.57 41.37
CA VAL A 85 93.91 66.44 39.91
C VAL A 85 93.44 65.05 39.52
N HIS A 86 94.11 63.98 39.98
CA HIS A 86 93.73 62.60 39.66
C HIS A 86 92.42 62.17 40.33
N ARG A 87 92.09 62.71 41.50
CA ARG A 87 90.76 62.49 42.11
C ARG A 87 89.65 63.10 41.27
N ARG A 88 89.83 64.33 40.76
CA ARG A 88 88.84 64.98 39.89
C ARG A 88 88.67 64.23 38.57
N GLU A 89 89.75 63.74 37.97
CA GLU A 89 89.67 62.89 36.77
C GLU A 89 88.90 61.58 37.04
N ALA A 90 89.15 60.93 38.16
CA ALA A 90 88.43 59.72 38.57
C ALA A 90 86.93 59.99 38.83
N ASP A 91 86.57 61.12 39.45
CA ASP A 91 85.17 61.49 39.69
C ASP A 91 84.43 61.85 38.39
N ILE A 92 85.09 62.50 37.44
CA ILE A 92 84.53 62.77 36.11
C ILE A 92 84.27 61.45 35.36
N LEU A 93 85.24 60.53 35.37
CA LEU A 93 85.09 59.20 34.77
C LEU A 93 83.98 58.41 35.44
N ARG A 94 83.87 58.46 36.78
CA ARG A 94 82.77 57.82 37.52
C ARG A 94 81.42 58.41 37.13
N GLY A 95 81.32 59.73 37.01
CA GLY A 95 80.10 60.40 36.54
C GLY A 95 79.71 60.00 35.12
N PHE A 96 80.69 59.83 34.24
CA PHE A 96 80.46 59.34 32.87
C PHE A 96 79.98 57.88 32.86
N ILE A 97 80.60 57.00 33.67
CA ILE A 97 80.18 55.60 33.79
C ILE A 97 78.76 55.48 34.34
N LEU A 98 78.40 56.27 35.35
CA LEU A 98 77.04 56.27 35.90
C LEU A 98 76.00 56.71 34.86
N ARG A 99 76.27 57.76 34.08
CA ARG A 99 75.39 58.16 32.98
C ARG A 99 75.25 57.07 31.92
N MET A 100 76.33 56.40 31.54
CA MET A 100 76.30 55.28 30.60
C MET A 100 75.49 54.09 31.13
N LEU A 101 75.54 53.83 32.44
CA LEU A 101 74.71 52.80 33.09
C LEU A 101 73.23 53.20 33.11
N ASP A 102 72.92 54.46 33.42
CA ASP A 102 71.53 54.96 33.37
C ASP A 102 70.97 54.91 31.95
N ASP A 103 71.77 55.27 30.95
CA ASP A 103 71.40 55.16 29.53
C ASP A 103 71.20 53.69 29.12
N ALA A 104 72.06 52.76 29.57
CA ALA A 104 71.90 51.34 29.31
C ALA A 104 70.58 50.80 29.89
N VAL A 105 70.26 51.13 31.14
CA VAL A 105 68.98 50.75 31.77
C VAL A 105 67.79 51.38 31.03
N ARG A 106 67.91 52.63 30.57
CA ARG A 106 66.86 53.28 29.76
C ARG A 106 66.63 52.53 28.45
N TYR A 107 67.70 52.17 27.75
CA TYR A 107 67.59 51.43 26.49
C TYR A 107 67.06 50.01 26.70
N GLU A 108 67.44 49.33 27.78
CA GLU A 108 66.85 48.02 28.12
C GLU A 108 65.33 48.12 28.32
N ARG A 109 64.85 49.11 29.07
CA ARG A 109 63.40 49.35 29.23
C ARG A 109 62.71 49.64 27.91
N GLN A 110 63.33 50.44 27.03
CA GLN A 110 62.78 50.73 25.70
C GLN A 110 62.73 49.47 24.82
N ILE A 111 63.76 48.62 24.90
CA ILE A 111 63.80 47.34 24.18
C ILE A 111 62.72 46.39 24.71
N GLU A 112 62.52 46.32 26.03
CA GLU A 112 61.46 45.51 26.62
C GLU A 112 60.07 45.98 26.20
N ALA A 113 59.81 47.29 26.23
CA ALA A 113 58.56 47.87 25.74
C ALA A 113 58.33 47.58 24.24
N ALA A 114 59.37 47.76 23.41
CA ALA A 114 59.28 47.42 21.99
C ALA A 114 59.02 45.91 21.77
N LYS A 115 59.60 45.03 22.59
CA LYS A 115 59.32 43.59 22.53
C LYS A 115 57.89 43.26 22.94
N THR A 116 57.33 43.92 23.95
CA THR A 116 55.92 43.73 24.32
C THR A 116 54.98 44.16 23.19
N ASP A 117 55.26 45.31 22.57
CA ASP A 117 54.48 45.81 21.43
C ASP A 117 54.59 44.88 20.22
N MET A 118 55.79 44.38 19.91
CA MET A 118 55.99 43.40 18.84
C MET A 118 55.22 42.10 19.11
N ASN A 119 55.21 41.62 20.36
CA ASN A 119 54.47 40.42 20.73
C ASN A 119 52.95 40.64 20.62
N GLU A 120 52.46 41.81 21.02
CA GLU A 120 51.04 42.16 20.88
C GLU A 120 50.64 42.23 19.40
N LEU A 121 51.39 42.94 18.57
CA LEU A 121 51.14 43.01 17.12
C LEU A 121 51.18 41.63 16.47
N THR A 122 52.13 40.78 16.86
CA THR A 122 52.19 39.39 16.36
C THR A 122 50.94 38.60 16.78
N SER A 123 50.41 38.82 17.98
CA SER A 123 49.17 38.19 18.43
C SER A 123 47.94 38.68 17.66
N GLN A 124 47.90 39.98 17.32
CA GLN A 124 46.81 40.58 16.55
C GLN A 124 46.86 40.09 15.10
N ILE A 125 48.05 40.01 14.50
CA ILE A 125 48.24 39.43 13.16
C ILE A 125 47.76 37.98 13.15
N LYS A 126 48.13 37.16 14.14
CA LYS A 126 47.66 35.77 14.23
C LYS A 126 46.14 35.67 14.34
N ARG A 127 45.50 36.53 15.15
CA ARG A 127 44.04 36.57 15.27
C ARG A 127 43.38 36.95 13.94
N ALA A 128 43.84 38.03 13.30
CA ALA A 128 43.33 38.47 12.01
C ALA A 128 43.55 37.42 10.89
N SER A 129 44.70 36.75 10.88
CA SER A 129 44.96 35.64 9.95
C SER A 129 44.02 34.45 10.18
N ASN A 130 43.77 34.07 11.45
CA ASN A 130 42.83 33.00 11.76
C ASN A 130 41.38 33.37 11.38
N GLU A 131 40.97 34.62 11.61
CA GLU A 131 39.66 35.13 11.18
C GLU A 131 39.53 35.13 9.66
N LEU A 132 40.59 35.54 8.94
CA LEU A 132 40.63 35.49 7.48
C LEU A 132 40.57 34.05 6.96
N ASP A 133 41.29 33.11 7.57
CA ASP A 133 41.27 31.70 7.21
C ASP A 133 39.88 31.09 7.45
N ASN A 134 39.23 31.44 8.56
CA ASN A 134 37.87 31.00 8.85
C ASN A 134 36.87 31.59 7.86
N ALA A 135 36.95 32.89 7.56
CA ALA A 135 36.11 33.54 6.56
C ALA A 135 36.29 32.91 5.17
N THR A 136 37.54 32.65 4.77
CA THR A 136 37.89 32.00 3.48
C THR A 136 37.38 30.56 3.41
N LYS A 137 37.31 29.83 4.53
CA LYS A 137 36.68 28.50 4.58
C LYS A 137 35.15 28.58 4.49
N THR A 138 34.53 29.59 5.09
CA THR A 138 33.07 29.73 5.11
C THR A 138 32.49 30.28 3.80
N VAL A 139 33.24 31.10 3.08
CA VAL A 139 32.82 31.67 1.79
C VAL A 139 33.38 30.81 0.67
N PRO A 140 32.55 30.04 -0.06
CA PRO A 140 33.02 29.31 -1.22
C PRO A 140 33.60 30.31 -2.24
N SER A 141 34.70 29.94 -2.89
CA SER A 141 35.24 30.73 -4.01
C SER A 141 34.14 30.99 -5.05
N ASP A 142 34.11 32.19 -5.63
CA ASP A 142 33.17 32.59 -6.68
C ASP A 142 33.08 31.55 -7.81
N PHE A 143 34.18 30.85 -8.08
CA PHE A 143 34.21 29.74 -9.03
C PHE A 143 33.31 28.56 -8.61
N VAL A 144 33.41 28.13 -7.35
CA VAL A 144 32.60 27.02 -6.80
C VAL A 144 31.12 27.41 -6.77
N PHE A 145 30.83 28.66 -6.43
CA PHE A 145 29.46 29.19 -6.48
C PHE A 145 28.92 29.20 -7.92
N ALA A 146 29.69 29.70 -8.89
CA ALA A 146 29.31 29.71 -10.30
C ALA A 146 29.09 28.29 -10.86
N GLU A 147 29.93 27.32 -10.45
CA GLU A 147 29.76 25.92 -10.83
C GLU A 147 28.49 25.31 -10.21
N SER A 148 28.22 25.57 -8.94
CA SER A 148 26.98 25.14 -8.26
C SER A 148 25.75 25.74 -8.93
N LEU A 149 25.78 27.03 -9.26
CA LEU A 149 24.70 27.71 -9.99
C LEU A 149 24.50 27.12 -11.39
N ALA A 150 25.58 26.81 -12.10
CA ALA A 150 25.51 26.15 -13.41
C ALA A 150 24.92 24.74 -13.31
N LYS A 151 25.28 23.96 -12.28
CA LYS A 151 24.68 22.65 -11.99
C LYS A 151 23.18 22.77 -11.71
N SER A 152 22.78 23.70 -10.85
CA SER A 152 21.38 23.97 -10.54
C SER A 152 20.58 24.38 -11.79
N ARG A 153 21.12 25.28 -12.62
CA ARG A 153 20.49 25.68 -13.90
C ARG A 153 20.31 24.52 -14.87
N ARG A 154 21.32 23.62 -14.98
CA ARG A 154 21.20 22.40 -15.81
C ARG A 154 20.14 21.46 -15.26
N GLN A 155 20.07 21.29 -13.94
CA GLN A 155 19.03 20.47 -13.29
C GLN A 155 17.63 21.05 -13.54
N LEU A 156 17.45 22.36 -13.37
CA LEU A 156 16.18 23.04 -13.67
C LEU A 156 15.78 22.85 -15.13
N SER A 157 16.68 23.08 -16.07
CA SER A 157 16.42 22.87 -17.51
C SER A 157 16.04 21.41 -17.84
N ALA A 158 16.67 20.43 -17.17
CA ALA A 158 16.33 19.02 -17.32
C ALA A 158 14.92 18.71 -16.77
N ILE A 159 14.55 19.29 -15.62
CA ILE A 159 13.21 19.13 -15.03
C ILE A 159 12.15 19.80 -15.91
N GLU A 160 12.41 21.00 -16.41
CA GLU A 160 11.53 21.72 -17.35
C GLU A 160 11.32 20.91 -18.63
N SER A 161 12.38 20.33 -19.19
CA SER A 161 12.30 19.46 -20.37
C SER A 161 11.47 18.21 -20.10
N ARG A 162 11.63 17.58 -18.93
CA ARG A 162 10.81 16.42 -18.51
C ARG A 162 9.35 16.81 -18.34
N LEU A 163 9.07 17.96 -17.73
CA LEU A 163 7.71 18.48 -17.56
C LEU A 163 7.06 18.77 -18.91
N HIS A 164 7.80 19.39 -19.84
CA HIS A 164 7.32 19.65 -21.19
C HIS A 164 6.98 18.34 -21.92
N ASN A 165 7.88 17.36 -21.87
CA ASN A 165 7.62 16.04 -22.46
C ASN A 165 6.41 15.34 -21.83
N ALA A 166 6.25 15.42 -20.51
CA ALA A 166 5.08 14.89 -19.82
C ALA A 166 3.78 15.56 -20.31
N ARG A 167 3.75 16.89 -20.44
CA ARG A 167 2.61 17.63 -21.00
C ARG A 167 2.30 17.26 -22.44
N LEU A 168 3.33 17.05 -23.27
CA LEU A 168 3.12 16.60 -24.66
C LEU A 168 2.51 15.20 -24.72
N VAL A 169 2.98 14.28 -23.88
CA VAL A 169 2.41 12.93 -23.77
C VAL A 169 0.97 13.00 -23.26
N GLU A 170 0.71 13.82 -22.25
CA GLU A 170 -0.65 14.04 -21.73
C GLU A 170 -1.59 14.57 -22.82
N GLY A 171 -1.15 15.58 -23.59
CA GLY A 171 -1.92 16.09 -24.73
C GLY A 171 -2.21 15.03 -25.79
N LYS A 172 -1.23 14.17 -26.11
CA LYS A 172 -1.43 13.02 -27.02
C LYS A 172 -2.47 12.05 -26.46
N LEU A 173 -2.38 11.69 -25.18
CA LEU A 173 -3.34 10.80 -24.53
C LEU A 173 -4.75 11.40 -24.51
N HIS A 174 -4.89 12.70 -24.25
CA HIS A 174 -6.19 13.39 -24.31
C HIS A 174 -6.79 13.40 -25.72
N THR A 175 -5.98 13.68 -26.75
CA THR A 175 -6.48 13.64 -28.14
C THR A 175 -6.91 12.23 -28.55
N GLU A 176 -6.16 11.20 -28.13
CA GLU A 176 -6.53 9.81 -28.39
C GLU A 176 -7.79 9.39 -27.63
N ASN A 177 -7.90 9.77 -26.36
CA ASN A 177 -9.11 9.53 -25.57
C ASN A 177 -10.34 10.20 -26.20
N ARG A 178 -10.18 11.43 -26.72
CA ARG A 178 -11.25 12.13 -27.44
C ARG A 178 -11.66 11.37 -28.71
N LYS A 179 -10.72 10.86 -29.49
CA LYS A 179 -11.03 10.02 -30.66
C LYS A 179 -11.78 8.75 -30.26
N GLN A 180 -11.31 8.05 -29.23
CA GLN A 180 -11.99 6.85 -28.72
C GLN A 180 -13.41 7.15 -28.26
N ARG A 181 -13.63 8.27 -27.56
CA ARG A 181 -14.98 8.73 -27.17
C ARG A 181 -15.87 8.96 -28.39
N THR A 182 -15.38 9.63 -29.43
CA THR A 182 -16.16 9.84 -30.66
C THR A 182 -16.50 8.52 -31.37
N VAL A 183 -15.59 7.54 -31.36
CA VAL A 183 -15.85 6.21 -31.92
C VAL A 183 -16.93 5.49 -31.11
N ILE A 184 -16.86 5.54 -29.78
CA ILE A 184 -17.89 4.97 -28.90
C ILE A 184 -19.24 5.64 -29.15
N GLU A 185 -19.30 6.97 -29.25
CA GLU A 185 -20.52 7.71 -29.56
C GLU A 185 -21.12 7.27 -30.91
N ASN A 186 -20.30 7.15 -31.95
CA ASN A 186 -20.75 6.67 -33.26
C ASN A 186 -21.30 5.25 -33.17
N MET A 187 -20.60 4.32 -32.50
CA MET A 187 -21.07 2.95 -32.31
C MET A 187 -22.39 2.87 -31.53
N LEU A 188 -22.61 3.78 -30.58
CA LEU A 188 -23.88 3.87 -29.84
C LEU A 188 -25.03 4.37 -30.73
N VAL A 189 -24.76 5.32 -31.63
CA VAL A 189 -25.73 5.77 -32.64
C VAL A 189 -26.08 4.63 -33.59
N ASP A 190 -25.09 3.91 -34.10
CA ASP A 190 -25.29 2.75 -34.98
C ASP A 190 -26.12 1.67 -34.28
N ARG A 191 -25.78 1.34 -33.03
CA ARG A 191 -26.55 0.39 -32.22
C ARG A 191 -28.02 0.81 -32.07
N LYS A 192 -28.28 2.10 -31.86
CA LYS A 192 -29.64 2.64 -31.76
C LYS A 192 -30.38 2.48 -33.10
N LEU A 193 -29.73 2.76 -34.22
CA LEU A 193 -30.31 2.60 -35.55
C LEU A 193 -30.64 1.13 -35.85
N PHE A 194 -29.69 0.22 -35.60
CA PHE A 194 -29.92 -1.22 -35.77
C PHE A 194 -31.04 -1.73 -34.88
N HIS A 195 -31.13 -1.23 -33.64
CA HIS A 195 -32.21 -1.62 -32.75
C HIS A 195 -33.58 -1.15 -33.27
N GLN A 196 -33.68 0.04 -33.83
CA GLN A 196 -34.90 0.54 -34.45
C GLN A 196 -35.31 -0.31 -35.67
N GLN A 197 -34.36 -0.64 -36.55
CA GLN A 197 -34.61 -1.53 -37.70
C GLN A 197 -35.05 -2.92 -37.26
N TRP A 198 -34.37 -3.48 -36.25
CA TRP A 198 -34.75 -4.76 -35.65
C TRP A 198 -36.18 -4.74 -35.10
N GLN A 199 -36.57 -3.71 -34.36
CA GLN A 199 -37.93 -3.56 -33.86
C GLN A 199 -38.96 -3.47 -35.00
N GLN A 200 -38.63 -2.78 -36.10
CA GLN A 200 -39.48 -2.72 -37.29
C GLN A 200 -39.66 -4.12 -37.91
N TYR A 201 -38.57 -4.87 -38.11
CA TYR A 201 -38.63 -6.22 -38.65
C TYR A 201 -39.42 -7.18 -37.76
N VAL A 202 -39.23 -7.12 -36.43
CA VAL A 202 -40.03 -7.91 -35.48
C VAL A 202 -41.51 -7.54 -35.59
N GLY A 203 -41.83 -6.25 -35.73
CA GLY A 203 -43.19 -5.77 -35.95
C GLY A 203 -43.82 -6.32 -37.22
N GLU A 204 -43.09 -6.28 -38.35
CA GLU A 204 -43.53 -6.82 -39.63
C GLU A 204 -43.72 -8.34 -39.60
N LEU A 205 -42.78 -9.07 -38.98
CA LEU A 205 -42.88 -10.52 -38.84
C LEU A 205 -44.12 -10.91 -38.03
N ASN A 206 -44.41 -10.20 -36.95
CA ASN A 206 -45.61 -10.44 -36.14
C ASN A 206 -46.90 -10.14 -36.92
N ARG A 207 -46.92 -9.08 -37.75
CA ARG A 207 -48.06 -8.80 -38.63
C ARG A 207 -48.25 -9.89 -39.67
N ASN A 208 -47.17 -10.35 -40.32
CA ASN A 208 -47.21 -11.41 -41.31
C ASN A 208 -47.64 -12.75 -40.71
N ARG A 209 -47.16 -13.08 -39.50
CA ARG A 209 -47.62 -14.25 -38.75
C ARG A 209 -49.12 -14.18 -38.49
N LYS A 210 -49.64 -13.03 -38.03
CA LYS A 210 -51.07 -12.84 -37.80
C LYS A 210 -51.87 -12.98 -39.09
N PHE A 211 -51.38 -12.42 -40.19
CA PHE A 211 -52.00 -12.55 -41.50
C PHE A 211 -52.07 -14.02 -41.97
N LEU A 212 -50.99 -14.78 -41.83
CA LEU A 212 -50.97 -16.20 -42.18
C LEU A 212 -51.94 -17.03 -41.33
N LEU A 213 -52.04 -16.74 -40.02
CA LEU A 213 -53.01 -17.39 -39.15
C LEU A 213 -54.45 -17.10 -39.58
N ASP A 214 -54.81 -15.84 -39.85
CA ASP A 214 -56.15 -15.48 -40.37
C ASP A 214 -56.43 -16.16 -41.72
N MET A 215 -55.44 -16.26 -42.60
CA MET A 215 -55.61 -16.97 -43.87
C MET A 215 -55.87 -18.47 -43.68
N ILE A 216 -55.17 -19.12 -42.73
CA ILE A 216 -55.40 -20.52 -42.37
C ILE A 216 -56.78 -20.70 -41.76
N GLU A 217 -57.21 -19.81 -40.86
CA GLU A 217 -58.55 -19.83 -40.27
C GLU A 217 -59.64 -19.72 -41.34
N ARG A 218 -59.50 -18.77 -42.28
CA ARG A 218 -60.43 -18.61 -43.40
C ARG A 218 -60.46 -19.83 -44.32
N ALA A 219 -59.31 -20.41 -44.63
CA ALA A 219 -59.23 -21.63 -45.43
C ALA A 219 -59.92 -22.80 -44.71
N THR A 220 -59.66 -22.98 -43.41
CA THR A 220 -60.28 -24.02 -42.58
C THR A 220 -61.80 -23.85 -42.51
N LEU A 221 -62.28 -22.62 -42.33
CA LEU A 221 -63.72 -22.32 -42.37
C LEU A 221 -64.35 -22.68 -43.72
N ALA A 222 -63.68 -22.34 -44.83
CA ALA A 222 -64.17 -22.69 -46.17
C ALA A 222 -64.19 -24.21 -46.41
N PHE A 223 -63.18 -24.94 -45.91
CA PHE A 223 -63.17 -26.41 -45.96
C PHE A 223 -64.32 -27.02 -45.17
N ASN A 224 -64.54 -26.58 -43.93
CA ASN A 224 -65.64 -27.06 -43.10
C ASN A 224 -67.00 -26.80 -43.75
N GLN A 225 -67.19 -25.61 -44.35
CA GLN A 225 -68.40 -25.30 -45.11
C GLN A 225 -68.57 -26.20 -46.34
N GLY A 226 -67.48 -26.52 -47.04
CA GLY A 226 -67.48 -27.47 -48.15
C GLY A 226 -67.89 -28.87 -47.72
N GLU A 227 -67.36 -29.34 -46.59
CA GLU A 227 -67.71 -30.65 -46.00
C GLU A 227 -69.19 -30.71 -45.59
N ASP A 228 -69.71 -29.68 -44.93
CA ASP A 228 -71.13 -29.56 -44.57
C ASP A 228 -72.05 -29.62 -45.80
N LEU A 229 -71.66 -28.96 -46.90
CA LEU A 229 -72.40 -29.01 -48.16
C LEU A 229 -72.35 -30.40 -48.80
N CYS A 230 -71.20 -31.06 -48.80
CA CYS A 230 -71.07 -32.45 -49.28
C CYS A 230 -71.99 -33.38 -48.48
N HIS A 231 -71.97 -33.30 -47.14
CA HIS A 231 -72.88 -34.07 -46.29
C HIS A 231 -74.35 -33.79 -46.58
N ARG A 232 -74.72 -32.52 -46.83
CA ARG A 232 -76.09 -32.16 -47.20
C ARG A 232 -76.50 -32.74 -48.54
N ILE A 233 -75.61 -32.75 -49.54
CA ILE A 233 -75.84 -33.38 -50.84
C ILE A 233 -76.05 -34.89 -50.68
N ASP A 234 -75.21 -35.55 -49.89
CA ASP A 234 -75.33 -37.00 -49.67
C ASP A 234 -76.62 -37.36 -48.93
N ALA A 235 -77.03 -36.54 -47.95
CA ALA A 235 -78.32 -36.69 -47.28
C ALA A 235 -79.49 -36.55 -48.26
N LEU A 236 -79.45 -35.56 -49.17
CA LEU A 236 -80.46 -35.38 -50.21
C LEU A 236 -80.50 -36.55 -51.20
N LYS A 237 -79.34 -37.06 -51.64
CA LYS A 237 -79.26 -38.25 -52.50
C LYS A 237 -79.82 -39.49 -51.79
N ALA A 238 -79.52 -39.68 -50.51
CA ALA A 238 -80.06 -40.78 -49.72
C ALA A 238 -81.60 -40.69 -49.59
N GLN A 239 -82.12 -39.47 -49.38
CA GLN A 239 -83.55 -39.19 -49.33
C GLN A 239 -84.23 -39.46 -50.68
N GLU A 240 -83.66 -38.96 -51.79
CA GLU A 240 -84.18 -39.21 -53.14
C GLU A 240 -84.23 -40.71 -53.46
N ASN A 241 -83.16 -41.45 -53.13
CA ASN A 241 -83.10 -42.90 -53.31
C ASN A 241 -84.14 -43.64 -52.45
N LYS A 242 -84.43 -43.14 -51.24
CA LYS A 242 -85.51 -43.68 -50.40
C LYS A 242 -86.87 -43.41 -51.04
N ASP A 243 -87.14 -42.19 -51.49
CA ASP A 243 -88.40 -41.81 -52.13
C ASP A 243 -88.62 -42.52 -53.46
N LYS A 244 -87.55 -42.77 -54.24
CA LYS A 244 -87.59 -43.60 -55.45
C LYS A 244 -87.97 -45.04 -55.12
N ARG A 245 -87.36 -45.64 -54.10
CA ARG A 245 -87.72 -47.00 -53.65
C ARG A 245 -89.17 -47.11 -53.19
N VAL A 246 -89.65 -46.13 -52.43
CA VAL A 246 -91.05 -46.07 -51.99
C VAL A 246 -91.99 -45.97 -53.19
N ARG A 247 -91.71 -45.07 -54.16
CA ARG A 247 -92.53 -44.94 -55.38
C ARG A 247 -92.54 -46.22 -56.23
N LEU A 248 -91.40 -46.89 -56.38
CA LEU A 248 -91.34 -48.17 -57.09
C LEU A 248 -92.15 -49.25 -56.38
N GLN A 249 -92.07 -49.34 -55.04
CA GLN A 249 -92.89 -50.27 -54.27
C GLN A 249 -94.39 -49.98 -54.43
N GLN A 250 -94.79 -48.71 -54.40
CA GLN A 250 -96.17 -48.31 -54.66
C GLN A 250 -96.64 -48.70 -56.06
N MET A 251 -95.80 -48.50 -57.10
CA MET A 251 -96.13 -48.92 -58.47
C MET A 251 -96.29 -50.44 -58.58
N VAL A 252 -95.36 -51.22 -58.00
CA VAL A 252 -95.42 -52.68 -58.01
C VAL A 252 -96.67 -53.18 -57.29
N GLU A 253 -97.06 -52.57 -56.18
CA GLU A 253 -98.27 -52.94 -55.44
C GLU A 253 -99.54 -52.63 -56.25
N VAL A 254 -99.59 -51.48 -56.94
CA VAL A 254 -100.70 -51.14 -57.86
C VAL A 254 -100.77 -52.13 -59.02
N GLU A 255 -99.64 -52.47 -59.64
CA GLU A 255 -99.58 -53.46 -60.73
C GLU A 255 -100.02 -54.84 -60.25
N ARG A 256 -99.62 -55.25 -59.05
CA ARG A 256 -100.07 -56.49 -58.41
C ARG A 256 -101.57 -56.50 -58.17
N GLN A 257 -102.15 -55.38 -57.75
CA GLN A 257 -103.60 -55.25 -57.58
C GLN A 257 -104.33 -55.32 -58.94
N ILE A 258 -103.78 -54.72 -59.99
CA ILE A 258 -104.33 -54.81 -61.36
C ILE A 258 -104.28 -56.25 -61.86
N GLU A 259 -103.14 -56.94 -61.76
CA GLU A 259 -103.01 -58.31 -62.27
C GLU A 259 -103.82 -59.29 -61.39
N GLY A 260 -103.87 -59.08 -60.08
CA GLY A 260 -104.71 -59.83 -59.16
C GLY A 260 -106.19 -59.72 -59.54
N THR A 261 -106.70 -58.50 -59.74
CA THR A 261 -108.08 -58.29 -60.19
C THR A 261 -108.33 -58.84 -61.60
N ARG A 262 -107.33 -58.83 -62.49
CA ARG A 262 -107.40 -59.44 -63.82
C ARG A 262 -107.51 -60.96 -63.75
N HIS A 263 -106.66 -61.62 -62.96
CA HIS A 263 -106.71 -63.06 -62.75
C HIS A 263 -107.99 -63.50 -62.05
N ASP A 264 -108.49 -62.74 -61.07
CA ASP A 264 -109.77 -63.04 -60.44
C ASP A 264 -110.91 -62.97 -61.46
N ASN A 265 -110.93 -61.95 -62.33
CA ASN A 265 -111.89 -61.84 -63.41
C ASN A 265 -111.77 -62.99 -64.43
N GLU A 266 -110.56 -63.38 -64.80
CA GLU A 266 -110.31 -64.50 -65.72
C GLU A 266 -110.68 -65.85 -65.10
N PHE A 267 -110.38 -66.05 -63.81
CA PHE A 267 -110.78 -67.22 -63.04
C PHE A 267 -112.30 -67.32 -62.97
N LEU A 268 -113.01 -66.24 -62.64
CA LEU A 268 -114.47 -66.21 -62.63
C LEU A 268 -115.06 -66.52 -64.01
N ARG A 269 -114.46 -66.04 -65.11
CA ARG A 269 -114.84 -66.41 -66.48
C ARG A 269 -114.60 -67.90 -66.79
N THR A 270 -113.49 -68.45 -66.30
CA THR A 270 -113.11 -69.85 -66.60
C THR A 270 -113.90 -70.84 -65.75
N LYS A 271 -114.19 -70.51 -64.49
CA LYS A 271 -115.02 -71.33 -63.60
C LYS A 271 -116.48 -71.44 -64.06
N GLN A 272 -116.92 -70.56 -64.96
CA GLN A 272 -118.22 -70.64 -65.62
C GLN A 272 -118.35 -71.87 -66.56
N TYR A 273 -117.26 -72.58 -66.86
CA TYR A 273 -117.29 -73.84 -67.60
C TYR A 273 -117.18 -75.03 -66.64
N GLN A 274 -118.28 -75.78 -66.45
CA GLN A 274 -118.27 -77.05 -65.72
C GLN A 274 -117.37 -78.07 -66.42
N ARG A 275 -116.42 -78.66 -65.69
CA ARG A 275 -115.65 -79.83 -66.14
C ARG A 275 -115.70 -80.94 -65.09
N SER A 276 -116.11 -82.12 -65.54
CA SER A 276 -115.95 -83.39 -64.84
C SER A 276 -114.49 -83.83 -64.91
N VAL A 277 -113.94 -84.23 -63.76
CA VAL A 277 -112.56 -84.74 -63.65
C VAL A 277 -112.59 -86.24 -63.89
N ALA A 278 -111.88 -86.72 -64.91
CA ALA A 278 -111.63 -88.14 -65.15
C ALA A 278 -110.16 -88.47 -64.82
N GLU A 279 -109.95 -89.63 -64.19
CA GLU A 279 -108.68 -90.10 -63.62
C GLU A 279 -107.57 -90.35 -64.67
N LEU A 280 -106.32 -90.23 -64.22
CA LEU A 280 -105.10 -90.28 -65.04
C LEU A 280 -104.87 -91.64 -65.73
N ASP A 281 -104.81 -91.62 -67.06
CA ASP A 281 -104.48 -92.78 -67.91
C ASP A 281 -102.97 -93.13 -67.86
N PRO A 282 -102.59 -94.38 -67.51
CA PRO A 282 -101.20 -94.84 -67.45
C PRO A 282 -100.41 -94.73 -68.77
N ARG A 283 -101.06 -94.45 -69.91
CA ARG A 283 -100.39 -94.13 -71.19
C ARG A 283 -99.61 -92.82 -71.15
N LEU A 284 -100.04 -91.83 -70.37
CA LEU A 284 -99.36 -90.53 -70.26
C LEU A 284 -98.02 -90.63 -69.50
N VAL A 285 -97.93 -91.57 -68.55
CA VAL A 285 -96.70 -91.82 -67.77
C VAL A 285 -95.58 -92.35 -68.68
N ARG A 286 -95.90 -93.19 -69.69
CA ARG A 286 -94.90 -93.68 -70.65
C ARG A 286 -94.40 -92.59 -71.59
N LYS A 287 -95.30 -91.71 -72.08
CA LYS A 287 -94.90 -90.53 -72.87
C LYS A 287 -93.98 -89.59 -72.08
N ARG A 288 -94.21 -89.43 -70.77
CA ARG A 288 -93.35 -88.62 -69.89
C ARG A 288 -91.93 -89.19 -69.78
N ASN A 289 -91.75 -90.51 -69.77
CA ASN A 289 -90.43 -91.12 -69.66
C ASN A 289 -89.61 -90.96 -70.94
N ILE A 290 -90.23 -91.15 -72.12
CA ILE A 290 -89.58 -90.90 -73.42
C ILE A 290 -89.16 -89.43 -73.55
N PHE A 291 -90.01 -88.50 -73.08
CA PHE A 291 -89.66 -87.07 -73.07
C PHE A 291 -88.46 -86.77 -72.16
N LYS A 292 -88.34 -87.44 -71.00
CA LYS A 292 -87.19 -87.28 -70.11
C LYS A 292 -85.89 -87.73 -70.77
N ASP A 293 -85.90 -88.80 -71.54
CA ASP A 293 -84.68 -89.31 -72.20
C ASP A 293 -84.22 -88.37 -73.33
N ILE A 294 -85.15 -87.83 -74.13
CA ILE A 294 -84.84 -86.80 -75.16
C ILE A 294 -84.27 -85.52 -74.51
N GLN A 295 -84.82 -85.11 -73.35
CA GLN A 295 -84.30 -83.95 -72.62
C GLN A 295 -82.90 -84.20 -72.07
N ARG A 296 -82.58 -85.42 -71.62
CA ARG A 296 -81.21 -85.76 -71.20
C ARG A 296 -80.22 -85.69 -72.35
N GLU A 297 -80.58 -86.17 -73.55
CA GLU A 297 -79.74 -86.01 -74.73
C GLU A 297 -79.51 -84.54 -75.10
N THR A 298 -80.54 -83.71 -74.95
CA THR A 298 -80.44 -82.26 -75.23
C THR A 298 -79.53 -81.58 -74.20
N ILE A 299 -79.62 -81.95 -72.92
CA ILE A 299 -78.73 -81.47 -71.87
C ILE A 299 -77.28 -81.87 -72.14
N ASN A 300 -77.04 -83.12 -72.57
CA ASN A 300 -75.69 -83.57 -72.92
C ASN A 300 -75.11 -82.78 -74.11
N ARG A 301 -75.92 -82.45 -75.12
CA ARG A 301 -75.49 -81.57 -76.22
C ARG A 301 -75.16 -80.16 -75.74
N PHE A 302 -75.95 -79.58 -74.85
CA PHE A 302 -75.62 -78.28 -74.26
C PHE A 302 -74.36 -78.34 -73.39
N GLY A 303 -74.11 -79.45 -72.69
CA GLY A 303 -72.86 -79.68 -71.97
C GLY A 303 -71.64 -79.59 -72.89
N VAL A 304 -71.69 -80.27 -74.04
CA VAL A 304 -70.61 -80.21 -75.04
C VAL A 304 -70.42 -78.79 -75.59
N ILE A 305 -71.52 -78.07 -75.92
CA ILE A 305 -71.43 -76.68 -76.40
C ILE A 305 -70.84 -75.75 -75.33
N VAL A 306 -71.15 -75.96 -74.05
CA VAL A 306 -70.58 -75.19 -72.95
C VAL A 306 -69.08 -75.46 -72.81
N ASP A 307 -68.64 -76.71 -72.93
CA ASP A 307 -67.21 -77.04 -72.85
C ASP A 307 -66.44 -76.54 -74.08
N ASP A 308 -67.04 -76.60 -75.28
CA ASP A 308 -66.49 -75.97 -76.48
C ASP A 308 -66.44 -74.44 -76.37
N ALA A 309 -67.44 -73.80 -75.77
CA ALA A 309 -67.44 -72.37 -75.49
C ALA A 309 -66.37 -71.98 -74.46
N LYS A 310 -66.12 -72.83 -73.44
CA LYS A 310 -65.02 -72.61 -72.48
C LYS A 310 -63.66 -72.69 -73.16
N ASN A 311 -63.48 -73.64 -74.08
CA ASN A 311 -62.27 -73.79 -74.88
C ASN A 311 -62.08 -72.62 -75.86
N TYR A 312 -63.17 -72.17 -76.49
CA TYR A 312 -63.16 -71.01 -77.40
C TYR A 312 -62.84 -69.69 -76.68
N LEU A 313 -63.38 -69.50 -75.47
CA LEU A 313 -63.12 -68.33 -74.63
C LEU A 313 -61.77 -68.39 -73.89
N GLN A 314 -60.99 -69.47 -74.05
CA GLN A 314 -59.68 -69.68 -73.41
C GLN A 314 -59.71 -69.41 -71.89
N LEU A 315 -60.71 -69.93 -71.18
CA LEU A 315 -60.85 -69.71 -69.73
C LEU A 315 -59.66 -70.23 -68.91
N ASP A 316 -58.86 -71.17 -69.45
CA ASP A 316 -57.60 -71.62 -68.84
C ASP A 316 -56.56 -70.49 -68.73
N ALA A 317 -56.62 -69.46 -69.59
CA ALA A 317 -55.77 -68.27 -69.51
C ALA A 317 -56.13 -67.36 -68.33
N VAL A 318 -57.40 -67.36 -67.88
CA VAL A 318 -57.84 -66.58 -66.71
C VAL A 318 -57.20 -67.12 -65.43
N GLN A 319 -57.04 -68.44 -65.33
CA GLN A 319 -56.33 -69.08 -64.21
C GLN A 319 -54.85 -68.63 -64.15
N ALA A 320 -54.19 -68.49 -65.30
CA ALA A 320 -52.81 -68.01 -65.37
C ALA A 320 -52.70 -66.52 -64.97
N VAL A 321 -53.66 -65.69 -65.35
CA VAL A 321 -53.73 -64.28 -64.93
C VAL A 321 -53.95 -64.17 -63.42
N LEU A 322 -54.82 -65.00 -62.83
CA LEU A 322 -55.03 -65.03 -61.37
C LEU A 322 -53.75 -65.40 -60.60
N LEU A 323 -52.99 -66.39 -61.08
CA LEU A 323 -51.70 -66.76 -60.49
C LEU A 323 -50.66 -65.64 -60.58
N GLU A 324 -50.63 -64.89 -61.69
CA GLU A 324 -49.72 -63.74 -61.79
C GLU A 324 -50.18 -62.59 -60.89
N MET A 325 -51.49 -62.35 -60.75
CA MET A 325 -52.02 -61.37 -59.79
C MET A 325 -51.67 -61.73 -58.34
N GLU A 326 -51.74 -63.01 -57.97
CA GLU A 326 -51.35 -63.51 -56.65
C GLU A 326 -49.84 -63.28 -56.40
N LYS A 327 -48.98 -63.60 -57.38
CA LYS A 327 -47.54 -63.28 -57.30
C LYS A 327 -47.26 -61.79 -57.15
N GLN A 328 -48.02 -60.94 -57.84
CA GLN A 328 -47.87 -59.48 -57.69
C GLN A 328 -48.35 -59.02 -56.32
N GLN A 329 -49.47 -59.55 -55.81
CA GLN A 329 -49.95 -59.26 -54.46
C GLN A 329 -48.92 -59.66 -53.40
N ASP A 330 -48.28 -60.82 -53.52
CA ASP A 330 -47.22 -61.25 -52.60
C ASP A 330 -46.01 -60.31 -52.61
N LYS A 331 -45.59 -59.84 -53.79
CA LYS A 331 -44.53 -58.83 -53.91
C LYS A 331 -44.92 -57.51 -53.24
N TYR A 332 -46.13 -57.02 -53.48
CA TYR A 332 -46.62 -55.79 -52.84
C TYR A 332 -46.75 -55.95 -51.33
N MET A 333 -47.19 -57.11 -50.86
CA MET A 333 -47.27 -57.43 -49.43
C MET A 333 -45.88 -57.45 -48.78
N ALA A 334 -44.89 -58.04 -49.45
CA ALA A 334 -43.50 -58.03 -48.98
C ALA A 334 -42.92 -56.61 -48.95
N LEU A 335 -43.17 -55.81 -49.99
CA LEU A 335 -42.74 -54.40 -50.04
C LEU A 335 -43.40 -53.57 -48.94
N PHE A 336 -44.68 -53.78 -48.67
CA PHE A 336 -45.41 -53.10 -47.61
C PHE A 336 -44.86 -53.45 -46.22
N LYS A 337 -44.56 -54.74 -45.98
CA LYS A 337 -43.89 -55.18 -44.74
C LYS A 337 -42.51 -54.51 -44.58
N TYR A 338 -41.72 -54.46 -45.64
CA TYR A 338 -40.43 -53.76 -45.63
C TYR A 338 -40.61 -52.27 -45.33
N MET A 339 -41.54 -51.60 -46.00
CA MET A 339 -41.84 -50.18 -45.78
C MET A 339 -42.25 -49.89 -44.33
N ASN A 340 -43.10 -50.74 -43.75
CA ASN A 340 -43.51 -50.61 -42.35
C ASN A 340 -42.34 -50.83 -41.38
N ALA A 341 -41.49 -51.83 -41.63
CA ALA A 341 -40.30 -52.05 -40.83
C ALA A 341 -39.32 -50.87 -40.93
N THR A 342 -39.14 -50.29 -42.13
CA THR A 342 -38.32 -49.10 -42.29
C THR A 342 -38.93 -47.87 -41.61
N ASN A 343 -40.25 -47.70 -41.65
CA ASN A 343 -40.92 -46.62 -40.93
C ASN A 343 -40.77 -46.77 -39.42
N ALA A 344 -40.92 -47.99 -38.88
CA ALA A 344 -40.68 -48.26 -37.46
C ALA A 344 -39.23 -47.89 -37.06
N ASN A 345 -38.24 -48.24 -37.88
CA ASN A 345 -36.85 -47.87 -37.65
C ASN A 345 -36.63 -46.34 -37.72
N ILE A 346 -37.32 -45.64 -38.63
CA ILE A 346 -37.28 -44.18 -38.72
C ILE A 346 -37.91 -43.53 -37.48
N GLU A 347 -39.04 -44.05 -37.00
CA GLU A 347 -39.69 -43.58 -35.77
C GLU A 347 -38.79 -43.78 -34.53
N GLU A 348 -38.12 -44.92 -34.44
CA GLU A 348 -37.14 -45.20 -33.39
C GLU A 348 -35.94 -44.25 -33.47
N ALA A 349 -35.37 -44.04 -34.66
CA ALA A 349 -34.28 -43.08 -34.86
C ALA A 349 -34.70 -41.64 -34.50
N ASN A 350 -35.92 -41.24 -34.84
CA ASN A 350 -36.47 -39.93 -34.47
C ASN A 350 -36.74 -39.81 -32.96
N ALA A 351 -37.11 -40.91 -32.28
CA ALA A 351 -37.21 -40.91 -30.83
C ALA A 351 -35.85 -40.70 -30.18
N ILE A 352 -34.82 -41.43 -30.64
CA ILE A 352 -33.44 -41.28 -30.15
C ILE A 352 -32.92 -39.86 -30.42
N ALA A 353 -33.15 -39.30 -31.61
CA ALA A 353 -32.74 -37.94 -31.94
C ALA A 353 -33.36 -36.90 -31.00
N ARG A 354 -34.66 -37.01 -30.70
CA ARG A 354 -35.35 -36.12 -29.75
C ARG A 354 -34.81 -36.25 -28.33
N ASP A 355 -34.44 -37.45 -27.91
CA ASP A 355 -33.86 -37.65 -26.58
C ASP A 355 -32.43 -37.11 -26.47
N LEU A 356 -31.62 -37.24 -27.54
CA LEU A 356 -30.31 -36.59 -27.63
C LEU A 356 -30.41 -35.07 -27.63
N GLU A 357 -31.41 -34.48 -28.30
CA GLU A 357 -31.67 -33.04 -28.25
C GLU A 357 -31.97 -32.57 -26.83
N LYS A 358 -32.86 -33.28 -26.11
CA LYS A 358 -33.17 -32.97 -24.71
C LYS A 358 -31.93 -33.09 -23.80
N ASP A 359 -31.10 -34.10 -24.01
CA ASP A 359 -29.88 -34.27 -23.21
C ASP A 359 -28.84 -33.18 -23.53
N SER A 360 -28.74 -32.74 -24.79
CA SER A 360 -27.93 -31.58 -25.18
C SER A 360 -28.40 -30.30 -24.50
N GLU A 361 -29.72 -30.04 -24.48
CA GLU A 361 -30.31 -28.91 -23.76
C GLU A 361 -29.99 -28.96 -22.26
N ARG A 362 -30.14 -30.12 -21.62
CA ARG A 362 -29.79 -30.33 -20.20
C ARG A 362 -28.31 -30.07 -19.92
N LEU A 363 -27.41 -30.50 -20.79
CA LEU A 363 -25.98 -30.24 -20.68
C LEU A 363 -25.68 -28.75 -20.80
N HIS A 364 -26.26 -28.06 -21.79
CA HIS A 364 -26.11 -26.62 -21.95
C HIS A 364 -26.63 -25.82 -20.75
N GLU A 365 -27.77 -26.22 -20.18
CA GLU A 365 -28.24 -25.62 -18.93
C GLU A 365 -27.30 -25.88 -17.75
N GLY A 366 -26.76 -27.10 -17.66
CA GLY A 366 -25.76 -27.48 -16.65
C GLY A 366 -24.49 -26.63 -16.75
N GLU A 367 -23.96 -26.44 -17.96
CA GLU A 367 -22.81 -25.56 -18.21
C GLU A 367 -23.12 -24.11 -17.87
N ARG A 368 -24.30 -23.61 -18.25
CA ARG A 368 -24.72 -22.24 -17.91
C ARG A 368 -24.79 -22.03 -16.40
N ARG A 369 -25.32 -23.02 -15.66
CA ARG A 369 -25.35 -22.98 -14.19
C ARG A 369 -23.93 -23.00 -13.59
N LYS A 370 -23.02 -23.81 -14.11
CA LYS A 370 -21.61 -23.83 -13.68
C LYS A 370 -20.94 -22.46 -13.92
N ARG A 371 -21.05 -21.89 -15.11
CA ARG A 371 -20.50 -20.55 -15.42
C ARG A 371 -21.01 -19.47 -14.46
N LEU A 372 -22.30 -19.46 -14.15
CA LEU A 372 -22.87 -18.52 -13.19
C LEU A 372 -22.35 -18.75 -11.76
N SER A 373 -22.11 -20.00 -11.37
CA SER A 373 -21.50 -20.34 -10.08
C SER A 373 -20.05 -19.88 -10.01
N ASP A 374 -19.27 -20.14 -11.06
CA ASP A 374 -17.87 -19.75 -11.16
C ASP A 374 -17.72 -18.23 -11.15
N GLU A 375 -18.59 -17.49 -11.87
CA GLU A 375 -18.63 -16.02 -11.82
C GLU A 375 -18.93 -15.49 -10.41
N ARG A 376 -19.80 -16.16 -9.64
CA ARG A 376 -20.06 -15.80 -8.24
C ARG A 376 -18.86 -16.09 -7.35
N HIS A 377 -18.19 -17.22 -7.56
CA HIS A 377 -16.99 -17.60 -6.83
C HIS A 377 -15.86 -16.59 -7.06
N VAL A 378 -15.56 -16.27 -8.31
CA VAL A 378 -14.55 -15.26 -8.68
C VAL A 378 -14.88 -13.89 -8.09
N LYS A 379 -16.15 -13.48 -8.10
CA LYS A 379 -16.57 -12.23 -7.43
C LYS A 379 -16.33 -12.26 -5.93
N SER A 380 -16.60 -13.39 -5.27
CA SER A 380 -16.34 -13.56 -3.84
C SER A 380 -14.85 -13.52 -3.53
N GLU A 381 -14.01 -14.20 -4.30
CA GLU A 381 -12.55 -14.17 -4.16
C GLU A 381 -11.98 -12.76 -4.39
N LEU A 382 -12.47 -12.03 -5.39
CA LEU A 382 -12.08 -10.64 -5.63
C LEU A 382 -12.46 -9.72 -4.46
N GLN A 383 -13.63 -9.94 -3.85
CA GLN A 383 -14.03 -9.21 -2.65
C GLN A 383 -13.11 -9.54 -1.47
N GLN A 384 -12.80 -10.82 -1.25
CA GLN A 384 -11.86 -11.25 -0.21
C GLN A 384 -10.48 -10.63 -0.41
N LEU A 385 -9.91 -10.69 -1.63
CA LEU A 385 -8.63 -10.05 -1.97
C LEU A 385 -8.64 -8.55 -1.71
N ARG A 386 -9.76 -7.87 -1.98
CA ARG A 386 -9.90 -6.44 -1.70
C ARG A 386 -9.90 -6.18 -0.19
N THR A 387 -10.59 -6.99 0.60
CA THR A 387 -10.60 -6.86 2.06
C THR A 387 -9.22 -7.14 2.67
N THR A 388 -8.51 -8.18 2.21
CA THR A 388 -7.15 -8.47 2.69
C THR A 388 -6.17 -7.37 2.29
N HIS A 389 -6.32 -6.79 1.09
CA HIS A 389 -5.50 -5.67 0.66
C HIS A 389 -5.70 -4.43 1.53
N MET A 390 -6.96 -4.11 1.87
CA MET A 390 -7.29 -3.02 2.79
C MET A 390 -6.68 -3.25 4.19
N GLN A 391 -6.84 -4.45 4.75
CA GLN A 391 -6.22 -4.81 6.03
C GLN A 391 -4.70 -4.72 6.00
N THR A 392 -4.07 -5.11 4.89
CA THR A 392 -2.61 -5.00 4.73
C THR A 392 -2.16 -3.54 4.67
N MET A 393 -2.92 -2.67 3.98
CA MET A 393 -2.64 -1.24 3.95
C MET A 393 -2.80 -0.60 5.34
N GLU A 394 -3.82 -0.98 6.09
CA GLU A 394 -4.05 -0.52 7.47
C GLU A 394 -2.89 -0.94 8.39
N LEU A 395 -2.49 -2.21 8.35
CA LEU A 395 -1.34 -2.71 9.12
C LEU A 395 -0.03 -2.01 8.72
N GLN A 396 0.18 -1.74 7.43
CA GLN A 396 1.35 -0.99 6.97
C GLN A 396 1.36 0.45 7.49
N GLN A 397 0.20 1.09 7.58
CA GLN A 397 0.09 2.43 8.19
C GLN A 397 0.38 2.37 9.69
N GLU A 398 -0.15 1.37 10.40
CA GLU A 398 0.09 1.19 11.83
C GLU A 398 1.57 0.91 12.14
N VAL A 399 2.25 0.10 11.31
CA VAL A 399 3.70 -0.12 11.45
C VAL A 399 4.47 1.19 11.24
N ARG A 400 4.08 2.01 10.26
CA ARG A 400 4.73 3.31 10.03
C ARG A 400 4.55 4.26 11.21
N THR A 401 3.34 4.36 11.76
CA THR A 401 3.10 5.23 12.92
C THR A 401 3.85 4.74 14.16
N GLN A 402 3.93 3.42 14.36
CA GLN A 402 4.75 2.84 15.43
C GLN A 402 6.24 3.11 15.22
N GLN A 403 6.73 3.08 13.99
CA GLN A 403 8.13 3.35 13.66
C GLN A 403 8.48 4.83 13.85
N GLU A 404 7.62 5.75 13.41
CA GLU A 404 7.75 7.19 13.68
C GLU A 404 7.72 7.48 15.19
N ALA A 405 6.82 6.82 15.94
CA ALA A 405 6.76 6.94 17.39
C ALA A 405 8.03 6.40 18.08
N LEU A 406 8.60 5.30 17.56
CA LEU A 406 9.85 4.73 18.05
C LEU A 406 11.02 5.68 17.77
N GLU A 407 11.11 6.24 16.56
CA GLU A 407 12.15 7.22 16.19
C GLU A 407 12.06 8.48 17.06
N MET A 408 10.85 8.97 17.33
CA MET A 408 10.63 10.08 18.27
C MET A 408 11.10 9.73 19.69
N LYS A 409 10.75 8.55 20.21
CA LYS A 409 11.21 8.09 21.53
C LYS A 409 12.73 7.93 21.57
N LEU A 410 13.33 7.36 20.52
CA LEU A 410 14.79 7.22 20.41
C LEU A 410 15.46 8.60 20.34
N GLY A 411 14.90 9.56 19.61
CA GLY A 411 15.39 10.94 19.58
C GLY A 411 15.33 11.63 20.94
N ILE A 412 14.27 11.41 21.72
CA ILE A 412 14.16 11.90 23.10
C ILE A 412 15.24 11.24 23.98
N VAL A 413 15.47 9.94 23.83
CA VAL A 413 16.54 9.23 24.56
C VAL A 413 17.91 9.75 24.16
N GLU A 414 18.19 9.96 22.88
CA GLU A 414 19.45 10.54 22.40
C GLU A 414 19.65 11.97 22.95
N GLN A 415 18.59 12.79 22.98
CA GLN A 415 18.64 14.12 23.61
C GLN A 415 18.90 14.01 25.12
N ALA A 416 18.21 13.13 25.84
CA ALA A 416 18.43 12.92 27.26
C ALA A 416 19.87 12.45 27.56
N LEU A 417 20.42 11.54 26.75
CA LEU A 417 21.80 11.08 26.86
C LEU A 417 22.82 12.20 26.59
N SER A 418 22.55 13.07 25.61
CA SER A 418 23.36 14.26 25.35
C SER A 418 23.35 15.26 26.52
N LEU A 419 22.20 15.43 27.18
CA LEU A 419 22.04 16.30 28.37
C LEU A 419 22.77 15.75 29.59
N VAL A 420 22.87 14.42 29.70
CA VAL A 420 23.62 13.72 30.76
C VAL A 420 25.13 13.67 30.47
N GLY A 421 25.58 14.12 29.29
CA GLY A 421 26.99 14.08 28.89
C GLY A 421 27.49 12.65 28.67
N CYS A 422 26.64 11.79 28.10
CA CYS A 422 27.00 10.45 27.65
C CYS A 422 27.01 10.42 26.12
N ASP A 423 28.20 10.33 25.52
CA ASP A 423 28.33 10.18 24.09
C ASP A 423 27.88 8.78 23.64
N ARG A 424 27.16 8.72 22.51
CA ARG A 424 26.66 7.47 21.90
C ARG A 424 27.77 6.44 21.67
N GLU A 425 29.00 6.90 21.47
CA GLU A 425 30.19 6.08 21.29
C GLU A 425 30.71 5.47 22.60
N GLU A 426 30.58 6.17 23.74
CA GLU A 426 30.96 5.62 25.07
C GLU A 426 30.00 4.51 25.52
N ILE A 427 28.70 4.70 25.32
CA ILE A 427 27.69 3.68 25.63
C ILE A 427 27.80 2.52 24.63
N GLY A 428 28.03 2.80 23.35
CA GLY A 428 28.31 1.77 22.33
C GLY A 428 29.53 0.92 22.70
N ALA A 429 30.62 1.52 23.16
CA ALA A 429 31.81 0.80 23.61
C ALA A 429 31.54 -0.08 24.85
N LEU A 430 30.74 0.41 25.82
CA LEU A 430 30.33 -0.35 27.01
C LEU A 430 29.38 -1.52 26.70
N MET A 431 28.54 -1.38 25.67
CA MET A 431 27.58 -2.40 25.25
C MET A 431 28.21 -3.50 24.37
N THR A 432 29.26 -3.16 23.61
CA THR A 432 29.90 -4.11 22.68
C THR A 432 31.12 -4.84 23.28
N GLY A 433 31.61 -4.42 24.45
CA GLY A 433 32.84 -4.97 25.03
C GLY A 433 34.08 -4.59 24.23
N CYS A 434 35.25 -4.54 24.86
CA CYS A 434 36.50 -4.08 24.25
C CYS A 434 37.09 -4.99 23.15
N ASP A 435 36.39 -6.02 22.70
CA ASP A 435 36.91 -6.96 21.70
C ASP A 435 36.18 -6.78 20.37
N GLY A 436 36.92 -6.28 19.37
CA GLY A 436 36.44 -5.98 18.02
C GLY A 436 36.05 -7.20 17.16
N SER A 437 35.43 -8.23 17.74
CA SER A 437 34.89 -9.35 16.99
C SER A 437 33.39 -9.17 16.72
N SER A 438 33.09 -9.18 15.43
CA SER A 438 31.79 -8.99 14.82
C SER A 438 30.79 -10.11 15.19
N GLU A 439 30.15 -10.03 16.35
CA GLU A 439 28.96 -10.84 16.66
C GLU A 439 27.86 -9.95 17.26
N ARG A 440 26.92 -9.55 16.40
CA ARG A 440 25.86 -8.56 16.66
C ARG A 440 24.77 -9.03 17.63
N ASN A 441 24.93 -10.17 18.32
CA ASN A 441 23.80 -10.89 18.94
C ASN A 441 24.01 -11.40 20.37
N LEU A 442 24.96 -10.87 21.14
CA LEU A 442 25.05 -11.18 22.58
C LEU A 442 25.07 -9.89 23.41
N LEU A 443 23.91 -9.23 23.46
CA LEU A 443 23.60 -8.30 24.55
C LEU A 443 23.53 -9.12 25.85
N SER A 444 24.68 -9.35 26.49
CA SER A 444 24.71 -9.99 27.81
C SER A 444 24.09 -9.04 28.84
N GLU A 445 23.18 -9.57 29.68
CA GLU A 445 22.45 -8.82 30.71
C GLU A 445 23.40 -8.03 31.62
N ASP A 446 24.60 -8.55 31.86
CA ASP A 446 25.67 -7.92 32.63
C ASP A 446 26.22 -6.62 31.98
N ASN A 447 26.31 -6.55 30.65
CA ASN A 447 26.83 -5.37 29.95
C ASN A 447 25.77 -4.26 29.90
N LEU A 448 24.49 -4.65 29.71
CA LEU A 448 23.36 -3.73 29.81
C LEU A 448 23.26 -3.16 31.22
N MET A 449 23.37 -4.01 32.25
CA MET A 449 23.35 -3.56 33.65
C MET A 449 24.51 -2.61 33.96
N LYS A 450 25.73 -2.86 33.46
CA LYS A 450 26.87 -1.94 33.63
C LYS A 450 26.64 -0.58 32.95
N ALA A 451 26.13 -0.57 31.72
CA ALA A 451 25.81 0.68 31.02
C ALA A 451 24.72 1.47 31.76
N LEU A 452 23.64 0.79 32.19
CA LEU A 452 22.56 1.39 32.97
C LEU A 452 23.06 1.92 34.33
N SER A 453 23.91 1.18 35.04
CA SER A 453 24.52 1.61 36.31
C SER A 453 25.36 2.90 36.16
N THR A 454 25.97 3.09 34.99
CA THR A 454 26.85 4.23 34.71
C THR A 454 26.03 5.48 34.35
N ILE A 455 24.93 5.28 33.60
CA ILE A 455 23.93 6.31 33.33
C ILE A 455 23.22 6.70 34.63
N GLU A 456 22.80 5.73 35.45
CA GLU A 456 22.14 5.97 36.74
C GLU A 456 23.00 6.83 37.67
N ARG A 457 24.31 6.59 37.73
CA ARG A 457 25.25 7.38 38.54
C ARG A 457 25.34 8.83 38.07
N LYS A 458 25.45 9.06 36.75
CA LYS A 458 25.49 10.42 36.15
C LYS A 458 24.14 11.14 36.27
N VAL A 459 23.02 10.43 36.16
CA VAL A 459 21.68 10.98 36.36
C VAL A 459 21.45 11.34 37.83
N LEU A 460 21.90 10.50 38.78
CA LEU A 460 21.85 10.83 40.20
C LEU A 460 22.64 12.09 40.55
N ASP A 461 23.80 12.30 39.92
CA ASP A 461 24.58 13.54 40.09
C ASP A 461 23.83 14.79 39.55
N LEU A 462 23.08 14.66 38.46
CA LEU A 462 22.26 15.74 37.88
C LEU A 462 20.94 15.96 38.64
N VAL A 463 20.35 14.91 39.21
CA VAL A 463 19.14 15.00 40.06
C VAL A 463 19.46 15.64 41.40
N GLN A 464 20.66 15.42 41.95
CA GLN A 464 21.15 16.16 43.13
C GLN A 464 21.33 17.67 42.86
N LEU A 465 21.48 18.07 41.59
CA LEU A 465 21.55 19.48 41.17
C LEU A 465 20.18 20.10 40.85
N THR A 466 19.11 19.29 40.67
CA THR A 466 17.81 19.74 40.16
C THR A 466 16.63 19.51 41.12
N SER A 467 16.88 19.10 42.36
CA SER A 467 15.85 18.87 43.40
C SER A 467 15.14 20.14 43.93
N THR A 468 15.11 21.23 43.15
CA THR A 468 14.32 22.44 43.42
C THR A 468 13.48 22.84 42.21
N TRP A 469 12.62 21.96 41.70
CA TRP A 469 11.34 22.41 41.14
C TRP A 469 10.29 21.28 41.10
N SER A 470 9.10 21.64 41.54
CA SER A 470 7.93 20.82 41.87
C SER A 470 7.29 20.10 40.68
N ALA A 471 6.75 18.92 40.98
CA ALA A 471 5.70 18.23 40.25
C ALA A 471 4.37 19.02 40.27
N ALA A 472 3.60 18.89 39.19
CA ALA A 472 2.15 19.16 39.10
C ALA A 472 1.61 18.26 37.99
N GLU A 473 0.91 17.18 38.35
CA GLU A 473 -0.56 17.03 38.28
C GLU A 473 -1.10 16.90 36.85
N GLU A 474 -1.40 15.66 36.45
CA GLU A 474 -2.22 15.34 35.27
C GLU A 474 -3.64 14.95 35.73
N ASP A 475 -4.64 15.68 35.23
CA ASP A 475 -6.07 15.37 35.40
C ASP A 475 -6.55 14.24 34.45
N PRO A 476 -7.53 13.41 34.85
CA PRO A 476 -8.10 12.36 34.00
C PRO A 476 -9.16 12.90 33.00
N PRO A 477 -9.35 12.25 31.83
CA PRO A 477 -10.14 12.79 30.73
C PRO A 477 -11.66 12.74 30.96
N VAL A 478 -12.31 13.88 30.69
CA VAL A 478 -13.75 14.20 30.82
C VAL A 478 -14.60 13.54 29.71
N SER A 479 -14.42 12.25 29.43
CA SER A 479 -15.19 11.55 28.38
C SER A 479 -16.28 10.61 28.90
N GLY A 480 -16.46 10.47 30.22
CA GLY A 480 -17.38 9.49 30.82
C GLY A 480 -18.76 9.99 31.29
N LEU A 481 -19.04 11.30 31.27
CA LEU A 481 -20.18 11.87 32.03
C LEU A 481 -21.45 12.22 31.23
N TYR A 482 -21.50 11.99 29.92
CA TYR A 482 -22.73 12.21 29.14
C TYR A 482 -23.10 10.98 28.31
N GLY A 483 -24.02 10.16 28.84
CA GLY A 483 -24.72 9.13 28.06
C GLY A 483 -25.47 9.79 26.91
N SER A 484 -24.99 9.59 25.68
CA SER A 484 -25.60 10.16 24.48
C SER A 484 -27.02 9.59 24.27
N GLN A 485 -28.01 10.45 24.09
CA GLN A 485 -29.41 10.03 23.82
C GLN A 485 -29.48 9.21 22.52
N GLN A 486 -29.87 7.95 22.64
CA GLN A 486 -30.07 7.03 21.51
C GLN A 486 -31.34 7.38 20.73
N CYS A 487 -31.32 7.16 19.40
CA CYS A 487 -32.43 7.53 18.52
C CYS A 487 -33.62 6.55 18.66
N ALA A 488 -34.73 7.01 19.25
CA ALA A 488 -35.95 6.22 19.41
C ALA A 488 -36.56 5.73 18.07
N GLU A 489 -36.35 6.45 16.97
CA GLU A 489 -36.86 6.07 15.64
C GLU A 489 -36.14 4.84 15.06
N CYS A 490 -34.86 4.65 15.41
CA CYS A 490 -34.12 3.47 14.99
C CYS A 490 -34.54 2.22 15.78
N ALA A 491 -34.96 2.40 17.04
CA ALA A 491 -35.56 1.33 17.82
C ALA A 491 -36.93 0.91 17.25
N GLU A 492 -37.73 1.88 16.77
CA GLU A 492 -39.02 1.64 16.11
C GLU A 492 -38.84 0.95 14.74
N GLY A 493 -37.91 1.43 13.90
CA GLY A 493 -37.65 0.85 12.58
C GLY A 493 -37.18 -0.61 12.61
N GLN A 494 -36.42 -1.01 13.64
CA GLN A 494 -36.05 -2.42 13.82
C GLN A 494 -37.21 -3.30 14.32
N ASP A 495 -38.18 -2.76 15.05
CA ASP A 495 -39.38 -3.51 15.45
C ASP A 495 -40.27 -3.81 14.25
N VAL A 496 -40.34 -2.86 13.30
CA VAL A 496 -41.09 -3.05 12.04
C VAL A 496 -40.38 -4.04 11.11
N ASN A 497 -39.06 -3.92 10.93
CA ASN A 497 -38.29 -4.81 10.04
C ASN A 497 -38.18 -6.26 10.55
N GLN A 498 -38.48 -6.53 11.83
CA GLN A 498 -38.51 -7.92 12.35
C GLN A 498 -39.71 -8.71 11.81
N HIS A 499 -40.65 -8.05 11.15
CA HIS A 499 -41.91 -8.62 10.69
C HIS A 499 -42.03 -8.75 9.17
N ASP A 500 -40.93 -8.63 8.43
CA ASP A 500 -40.88 -8.58 6.94
C ASP A 500 -41.51 -9.77 6.20
N GLU A 501 -41.90 -10.87 6.88
CA GLU A 501 -42.55 -12.03 6.26
C GLU A 501 -43.99 -12.31 6.74
N ARG A 502 -44.59 -11.47 7.60
CA ARG A 502 -45.98 -11.70 8.10
C ARG A 502 -46.80 -10.41 8.18
N ILE A 503 -48.07 -10.48 7.78
CA ILE A 503 -49.05 -9.40 8.00
C ILE A 503 -49.30 -9.30 9.51
N VAL A 504 -48.76 -8.27 10.15
CA VAL A 504 -48.93 -8.01 11.58
C VAL A 504 -50.14 -7.11 11.80
N LEU A 505 -51.05 -7.53 12.69
CA LEU A 505 -52.20 -6.73 13.12
C LEU A 505 -51.74 -5.51 13.95
N PRO A 506 -52.41 -4.35 13.85
CA PRO A 506 -52.04 -3.16 14.62
C PRO A 506 -52.03 -3.45 16.13
N LYS A 507 -50.87 -3.27 16.78
CA LYS A 507 -50.74 -3.36 18.24
C LYS A 507 -51.31 -2.12 18.91
N GLU A 508 -51.82 -2.28 20.13
CA GLU A 508 -52.33 -1.18 20.94
C GLU A 508 -51.22 -0.17 21.29
N HIS A 509 -51.50 1.13 21.22
CA HIS A 509 -50.51 2.21 21.33
C HIS A 509 -49.64 2.12 22.61
N ARG A 510 -50.22 1.71 23.74
CA ARG A 510 -49.49 1.53 25.01
C ARG A 510 -48.42 0.44 24.93
N GLN A 511 -48.70 -0.67 24.26
CA GLN A 511 -47.76 -1.78 24.12
C GLN A 511 -46.59 -1.39 23.20
N LEU A 512 -46.84 -0.52 22.23
CA LEU A 512 -45.83 -0.01 21.31
C LEU A 512 -44.83 0.90 22.04
N LEU A 513 -45.32 1.79 22.92
CA LEU A 513 -44.48 2.65 23.75
C LEU A 513 -43.58 1.85 24.71
N ASP A 514 -44.13 0.83 25.38
CA ASP A 514 -43.36 -0.03 26.28
C ASP A 514 -42.28 -0.82 25.55
N ASN A 515 -42.56 -1.30 24.34
CA ASN A 515 -41.60 -2.04 23.52
C ASN A 515 -40.45 -1.14 23.04
N VAL A 516 -40.75 0.08 22.61
CA VAL A 516 -39.73 1.08 22.23
C VAL A 516 -38.86 1.45 23.44
N HIS A 517 -39.46 1.64 24.62
CA HIS A 517 -38.71 2.00 25.83
C HIS A 517 -37.78 0.89 26.33
N LYS A 518 -38.25 -0.37 26.32
CA LYS A 518 -37.43 -1.53 26.66
C LYS A 518 -36.26 -1.71 25.69
N ARG A 519 -36.48 -1.45 24.39
CA ARG A 519 -35.42 -1.56 23.37
C ARG A 519 -34.43 -0.40 23.40
N SER A 520 -34.86 0.82 23.70
CA SER A 520 -33.95 1.97 23.83
C SER A 520 -33.04 1.89 25.05
N THR A 521 -33.37 1.04 26.03
CA THR A 521 -32.60 0.87 27.27
C THR A 521 -31.82 -0.46 27.33
N ALA A 522 -31.99 -1.34 26.34
CA ALA A 522 -31.30 -2.62 26.30
C ALA A 522 -29.78 -2.45 26.02
N PRO A 523 -28.90 -3.13 26.76
CA PRO A 523 -27.44 -3.00 26.60
C PRO A 523 -26.96 -3.44 25.22
N GLU A 524 -27.60 -4.44 24.60
CA GLU A 524 -27.29 -4.90 23.23
C GLU A 524 -27.55 -3.82 22.17
N MET A 525 -28.41 -2.85 22.46
CA MET A 525 -28.79 -1.79 21.55
C MET A 525 -27.85 -0.58 21.62
N GLN A 526 -26.97 -0.52 22.64
CA GLN A 526 -25.98 0.56 22.79
C GLN A 526 -24.96 0.64 21.65
N TYR A 527 -24.67 -0.50 21.00
CA TYR A 527 -23.73 -0.57 19.87
C TYR A 527 -24.41 -0.44 18.51
N ARG A 528 -25.75 -0.53 18.44
CA ARG A 528 -26.51 -0.51 17.18
C ARG A 528 -27.26 0.80 16.94
N LEU A 529 -27.66 1.49 18.01
CA LEU A 529 -28.37 2.76 17.92
C LEU A 529 -27.36 3.91 17.92
N HIS A 530 -27.25 4.61 16.79
CA HIS A 530 -26.46 5.82 16.71
C HIS A 530 -27.17 6.99 17.42
N THR A 531 -26.41 8.03 17.73
CA THR A 531 -26.94 9.26 18.32
C THR A 531 -27.95 9.94 17.38
N LEU A 532 -28.87 10.71 17.96
CA LEU A 532 -29.91 11.44 17.20
C LEU A 532 -29.31 12.35 16.10
N SER A 533 -28.12 12.91 16.34
CA SER A 533 -27.39 13.76 15.38
C SER A 533 -26.81 13.00 14.18
N GLN A 534 -26.58 11.69 14.30
CA GLN A 534 -26.03 10.85 13.23
C GLN A 534 -27.11 10.07 12.47
N CYS A 535 -28.39 10.21 12.86
CA CYS A 535 -29.49 9.50 12.21
C CYS A 535 -29.78 10.03 10.80
N LYS A 536 -29.92 9.11 9.85
CA LYS A 536 -30.26 9.42 8.44
C LYS A 536 -31.77 9.42 8.16
N LEU A 537 -32.61 9.12 9.15
CA LEU A 537 -34.07 9.07 8.96
C LEU A 537 -34.67 10.49 8.89
N PRO A 538 -35.66 10.74 8.01
CA PRO A 538 -36.18 12.09 7.77
C PRO A 538 -36.74 12.81 9.01
N ARG A 539 -37.42 12.08 9.90
CA ARG A 539 -38.13 12.64 11.06
C ARG A 539 -37.18 12.96 12.22
N SER A 540 -36.20 12.11 12.49
CA SER A 540 -35.10 12.41 13.42
C SER A 540 -34.28 13.65 13.02
N ARG A 541 -34.05 13.88 11.70
CA ARG A 541 -33.42 15.14 11.22
C ARG A 541 -34.28 16.37 11.51
N MET A 542 -35.61 16.27 11.40
CA MET A 542 -36.51 17.35 11.81
C MET A 542 -36.42 17.64 13.31
N LEU A 543 -36.30 16.61 14.15
CA LEU A 543 -36.15 16.77 15.60
C LEU A 543 -34.81 17.39 15.99
N VAL A 544 -33.72 17.03 15.30
CA VAL A 544 -32.41 17.67 15.48
C VAL A 544 -32.48 19.15 15.08
N ASN A 545 -33.06 19.47 13.92
CA ASN A 545 -33.22 20.86 13.49
C ASN A 545 -34.09 21.70 14.43
N LYS A 546 -35.10 21.11 15.08
CA LYS A 546 -35.91 21.78 16.12
C LYS A 546 -35.18 22.03 17.44
N ARG A 547 -34.08 21.33 17.73
CA ARG A 547 -33.25 21.58 18.93
C ARG A 547 -32.23 22.71 18.73
N TYR A 548 -31.92 23.03 17.48
CA TYR A 548 -31.02 24.12 17.11
C TYR A 548 -31.76 25.41 16.72
N GLN A 549 -33.08 25.44 16.86
CA GLN A 549 -33.94 26.62 16.87
C GLN A 549 -34.39 26.87 18.31
#